data_AF-A0A820M4J0-F1
#
_entry.id   AF-A0A820M4J0-F1
#
_cell.length_a   1.000
_cell.length_b   1.000
_cell.length_c   1.000
_cell.angle_alpha   90.00
_cell.angle_beta   90.00
_cell.angle_gamma   90.00
#
_symmetry.space_group_name_H-M   'P 1'
#
loop_
_entity.id
_entity.type
_entity.pdbx_description
1 polymer ?
#
loop_
_entity_poly.entity_id
_entity_poly.type
_entity_poly.pdbx_seq_one_letter_code
_entity_poly.pdbx_strand_id
1 'polypeptide(L)'
;IIPIDEYIPRIPKPSPSRSTTLQTISQSTNSIRIYWSHPFHLTFIETLDKIYYLTVIQPIHNYSTIVKRIDSSFRCRSINELVNETFSQLHVLRRMKSYHLICQQNSPTLQCFHDDIHLCLCYDHQHKRLANCFQFNHHMKFDCFGQNHCENDGQCFQDSPDCPKRTICACRSCYYGSRCQFTTSEFGLSLDAILAYHIIPNANIFHQTSI
;
A
#
# COMPACT_ATOMS: atom_id res chain seq x y z
N ILE A 1 -55.00 -7.42 -18.63
CA ILE A 1 -53.83 -7.18 -19.50
C ILE A 1 -52.79 -6.51 -18.61
N ILE A 2 -51.81 -7.28 -18.13
CA ILE A 2 -50.66 -6.76 -17.37
C ILE A 2 -49.43 -7.08 -18.22
N PRO A 3 -48.58 -6.09 -18.55
CA PRO A 3 -47.32 -6.37 -19.20
C PRO A 3 -46.33 -6.91 -18.16
N ILE A 4 -45.71 -8.02 -18.51
CA ILE A 4 -44.62 -8.66 -17.78
C ILE A 4 -43.35 -7.98 -18.27
N ASP A 5 -42.89 -6.94 -17.57
CA ASP A 5 -41.51 -6.46 -17.72
C ASP A 5 -40.60 -7.30 -16.82
N GLU A 6 -40.00 -8.29 -17.46
CA GLU A 6 -38.67 -8.86 -17.24
C GLU A 6 -37.93 -8.35 -15.97
N TYR A 7 -38.06 -9.12 -14.89
CA TYR A 7 -37.22 -9.00 -13.70
C TYR A 7 -35.81 -9.49 -14.07
N ILE A 8 -35.00 -8.62 -14.68
CA ILE A 8 -33.56 -8.85 -14.79
C ILE A 8 -32.99 -8.72 -13.37
N PRO A 9 -32.51 -9.81 -12.74
CA PRO A 9 -31.85 -9.68 -11.46
C PRO A 9 -30.59 -8.86 -11.69
N ARG A 10 -30.53 -7.65 -11.10
CA ARG A 10 -29.29 -6.88 -11.03
C ARG A 10 -28.30 -7.74 -10.26
N ILE A 11 -27.39 -8.39 -10.97
CA ILE A 11 -26.22 -9.02 -10.37
C ILE A 11 -25.55 -7.94 -9.52
N PRO A 12 -25.43 -8.12 -8.18
CA PRO A 12 -24.77 -7.13 -7.36
C PRO A 12 -23.37 -6.92 -7.92
N LYS A 13 -23.00 -5.68 -8.23
CA LYS A 13 -21.63 -5.36 -8.62
C LYS A 13 -20.70 -5.93 -7.54
N PRO A 14 -19.70 -6.75 -7.90
CA PRO A 14 -18.80 -7.33 -6.90
C PRO A 14 -18.17 -6.19 -6.10
N SER A 15 -18.23 -6.31 -4.77
CA SER A 15 -17.56 -5.39 -3.86
C SER A 15 -16.05 -5.37 -4.19
N PRO A 16 -15.38 -4.22 -4.09
CA PRO A 16 -13.95 -4.15 -4.34
C PRO A 16 -13.21 -5.15 -3.44
N SER A 17 -12.51 -6.10 -4.05
CA SER A 17 -11.71 -7.09 -3.34
C SER A 17 -10.29 -6.56 -3.12
N ARG A 18 -9.87 -6.44 -1.87
CA ARG A 18 -8.48 -6.13 -1.53
C ARG A 18 -7.61 -7.35 -1.79
N SER A 19 -6.44 -7.12 -2.38
CA SER A 19 -5.36 -8.10 -2.38
C SER A 19 -4.06 -7.36 -2.07
N THR A 20 -3.05 -8.07 -1.56
CA THR A 20 -1.82 -7.46 -1.05
C THR A 20 -0.63 -8.27 -1.55
N THR A 21 0.47 -7.59 -1.89
CA THR A 21 1.77 -8.20 -2.12
C THR A 21 2.78 -7.48 -1.28
N LEU A 22 3.80 -8.21 -0.85
CA LEU A 22 4.87 -7.70 -0.01
C LEU A 22 6.14 -7.60 -0.85
N GLN A 23 6.89 -6.53 -0.63
CA GLN A 23 8.13 -6.28 -1.34
C GLN A 23 9.08 -5.47 -0.46
N THR A 24 10.36 -5.85 -0.45
CA THR A 24 11.42 -5.07 0.18
C THR A 24 11.90 -4.01 -0.78
N ILE A 25 12.06 -2.78 -0.30
CA ILE A 25 12.53 -1.64 -1.09
C ILE A 25 14.00 -1.40 -0.74
N SER A 26 14.87 -1.38 -1.74
CA SER A 26 16.28 -1.01 -1.53
C SER A 26 16.38 0.49 -1.23
N GLN A 27 17.24 0.85 -0.27
CA GLN A 27 17.51 2.24 0.11
C GLN A 27 18.06 3.09 -1.06
N SER A 28 18.68 2.47 -2.07
CA SER A 28 19.26 3.18 -3.22
C SER A 28 18.23 3.60 -4.27
N THR A 29 16.99 3.10 -4.22
CA THR A 29 15.97 3.38 -5.24
C THR A 29 14.71 3.99 -4.64
N ASN A 30 14.44 5.26 -4.92
CA ASN A 30 13.15 5.92 -4.62
C ASN A 30 12.00 5.45 -5.52
N SER A 31 12.10 4.27 -6.12
CA SER A 31 11.09 3.73 -7.04
C SER A 31 10.79 2.28 -6.75
N ILE A 32 9.52 1.93 -6.85
CA ILE A 32 9.02 0.58 -6.66
C ILE A 32 8.54 0.04 -7.98
N ARG A 33 8.89 -1.23 -8.22
CA ARG A 33 8.45 -2.00 -9.37
C ARG A 33 7.30 -2.90 -8.92
N ILE A 34 6.08 -2.52 -9.28
CA ILE A 34 4.84 -3.22 -8.97
C ILE A 34 4.56 -4.21 -10.10
N TYR A 35 4.58 -5.50 -9.78
CA TYR A 35 4.13 -6.57 -10.66
C TYR A 35 2.88 -7.20 -10.08
N TRP A 36 1.84 -7.32 -10.90
CA TRP A 36 0.57 -7.89 -10.46
C TRP A 36 -0.10 -8.63 -11.61
N SER A 37 -0.53 -9.87 -11.37
CA SER A 37 -1.02 -10.77 -12.41
C SER A 37 -2.54 -10.72 -12.66
N HIS A 38 -3.30 -10.10 -11.77
CA HIS A 38 -4.75 -10.03 -11.85
C HIS A 38 -5.24 -8.61 -12.19
N PRO A 39 -6.44 -8.43 -12.76
CA PRO A 39 -6.99 -7.09 -12.95
C PRO A 39 -7.12 -6.30 -11.64
N PHE A 40 -6.63 -5.07 -11.63
CA PHE A 40 -6.76 -4.13 -10.51
C PHE A 40 -6.96 -2.71 -11.03
N HIS A 41 -7.69 -1.89 -10.28
CA HIS A 41 -7.98 -0.49 -10.63
C HIS A 41 -7.13 0.50 -9.82
N LEU A 42 -6.72 0.09 -8.63
CA LEU A 42 -6.18 0.97 -7.62
C LEU A 42 -5.08 0.26 -6.84
N THR A 43 -3.98 0.96 -6.58
CA THR A 43 -2.89 0.44 -5.74
C THR A 43 -2.41 1.49 -4.77
N PHE A 44 -2.29 1.05 -3.51
CA PHE A 44 -1.63 1.79 -2.45
C PHE A 44 -0.40 1.05 -1.99
N ILE A 45 0.55 1.81 -1.48
CA ILE A 45 1.69 1.30 -0.74
C ILE A 45 1.46 1.67 0.72
N GLU A 46 1.58 0.67 1.59
CA GLU A 46 1.52 0.80 3.03
C GLU A 46 2.92 0.53 3.58
N THR A 47 3.50 1.49 4.28
CA THR A 47 4.77 1.30 4.98
C THR A 47 4.55 0.63 6.34
N LEU A 48 5.62 0.15 6.97
CA LEU A 48 5.57 -0.42 8.32
C LEU A 48 5.00 0.56 9.35
N ASP A 49 5.29 1.86 9.18
CA ASP A 49 4.78 2.95 10.03
C ASP A 49 3.34 3.39 9.68
N LYS A 50 2.60 2.58 8.90
CA LYS A 50 1.23 2.85 8.47
C LYS A 50 1.08 4.16 7.67
N ILE A 51 2.10 4.50 6.89
CA ILE A 51 2.04 5.62 5.94
C ILE A 51 1.56 5.07 4.60
N TYR A 52 0.56 5.73 4.02
CA TYR A 52 -0.06 5.33 2.77
C TYR A 52 0.38 6.21 1.60
N TYR A 53 0.65 5.60 0.45
CA TYR A 53 0.97 6.30 -0.79
C TYR A 53 0.07 5.80 -1.92
N LEU A 54 -0.55 6.71 -2.65
CA LEU A 54 -1.32 6.41 -3.85
C LEU A 54 -0.39 6.29 -5.06
N THR A 55 -0.34 5.12 -5.69
CA THR A 55 0.63 4.89 -6.77
C THR A 55 -0.02 4.74 -8.14
N VAL A 56 -1.10 3.99 -8.22
CA VAL A 56 -1.76 3.65 -9.48
C VAL A 56 -3.26 3.87 -9.35
N ILE A 57 -3.80 4.67 -10.26
CA ILE A 57 -5.22 4.70 -10.58
C ILE A 57 -5.29 4.36 -12.07
N GLN A 58 -5.88 3.22 -12.41
CA GLN A 58 -6.04 2.81 -13.80
C GLN A 58 -7.49 2.40 -14.07
N PRO A 59 -8.16 3.02 -15.05
CA PRO A 59 -9.52 2.63 -15.43
C PRO A 59 -9.53 1.32 -16.23
N ILE A 60 -8.41 1.00 -16.90
CA ILE A 60 -8.23 -0.19 -17.74
C ILE A 60 -6.97 -0.91 -17.26
N HIS A 61 -7.08 -2.22 -17.07
CA HIS A 61 -5.94 -3.04 -16.67
C HIS A 61 -4.98 -3.24 -17.84
N ASN A 62 -3.71 -2.85 -17.64
CA ASN A 62 -2.62 -3.20 -18.55
C ASN A 62 -1.72 -4.23 -17.86
N TYR A 63 -1.37 -5.30 -18.57
CA TYR A 63 -0.44 -6.35 -18.13
C TYR A 63 1.02 -5.87 -18.11
N SER A 64 1.27 -4.66 -17.60
CA SER A 64 2.60 -4.08 -17.56
C SER A 64 3.13 -4.03 -16.13
N THR A 65 4.44 -4.20 -16.02
CA THR A 65 5.16 -3.88 -14.80
C THR A 65 5.14 -2.36 -14.62
N ILE A 66 4.56 -1.89 -13.52
CA ILE A 66 4.43 -0.46 -13.24
C ILE A 66 5.60 -0.03 -12.36
N VAL A 67 6.38 0.94 -12.83
CA VAL A 67 7.44 1.58 -12.04
C VAL A 67 6.93 2.91 -11.51
N LYS A 68 6.89 3.08 -10.19
CA LYS A 68 6.41 4.30 -9.53
C LYS A 68 7.45 4.83 -8.57
N ARG A 69 7.71 6.14 -8.66
CA ARG A 69 8.51 6.83 -7.65
C ARG A 69 7.67 7.05 -6.40
N ILE A 70 8.24 6.75 -5.24
CA ILE A 70 7.64 7.10 -3.96
C ILE A 70 8.00 8.55 -3.71
N ASP A 71 7.00 9.43 -3.81
CA ASP A 71 7.16 10.86 -3.61
C ASP A 71 6.16 11.34 -2.55
N SER A 72 6.52 12.37 -1.79
CA SER A 72 5.68 12.93 -0.74
C SER A 72 4.37 13.51 -1.28
N SER A 73 4.33 13.94 -2.55
CA SER A 73 3.12 14.38 -3.23
C SER A 73 2.05 13.28 -3.40
N PHE A 74 2.46 12.01 -3.37
CA PHE A 74 1.57 10.86 -3.45
C PHE A 74 1.15 10.32 -2.08
N ARG A 75 1.65 10.90 -0.98
CA ARG A 75 1.29 10.49 0.37
C ARG A 75 -0.18 10.81 0.65
N CYS A 76 -0.94 9.80 1.05
CA CYS A 76 -2.28 9.99 1.57
C CYS A 76 -2.18 10.45 3.01
N ARG A 77 -2.54 11.71 3.27
CA ARG A 77 -2.49 12.31 4.60
C ARG A 77 -3.57 11.72 5.52
N SER A 78 -3.29 11.64 6.81
CA SER A 78 -4.32 11.35 7.79
C SER A 78 -5.32 12.50 7.83
N ILE A 79 -6.58 12.21 8.06
CA ILE A 79 -7.63 13.22 8.20
C ILE A 79 -7.27 14.21 9.32
N ASN A 80 -6.64 13.74 10.39
CA ASN A 80 -6.19 14.58 11.51
C ASN A 80 -5.14 15.63 11.09
N GLU A 81 -4.42 15.42 9.96
CA GLU A 81 -3.49 16.39 9.40
C GLU A 81 -4.19 17.45 8.53
N LEU A 82 -5.46 17.22 8.17
CA LEU A 82 -6.21 18.04 7.21
C LEU A 82 -7.32 18.87 7.85
N VAL A 83 -7.78 18.49 9.04
CA VAL A 83 -8.88 19.15 9.75
C VAL A 83 -8.59 19.28 11.25
N ASN A 84 -9.33 20.16 11.92
CA ASN A 84 -9.22 20.35 13.37
C ASN A 84 -9.60 19.07 14.14
N GLU A 85 -9.01 18.89 15.31
CA GLU A 85 -9.21 17.70 16.17
C GLU A 85 -10.68 17.41 16.50
N THR A 86 -11.51 18.44 16.62
CA THR A 86 -12.95 18.30 16.89
C THR A 86 -13.69 17.55 15.78
N PHE A 87 -13.17 17.57 14.55
CA PHE A 87 -13.80 16.87 13.42
C PHE A 87 -13.77 15.35 13.62
N SER A 88 -12.68 14.82 14.19
CA SER A 88 -12.51 13.38 14.39
C SER A 88 -13.47 12.82 15.44
N GLN A 89 -13.98 13.69 16.33
CA GLN A 89 -15.01 13.38 17.32
C GLN A 89 -16.43 13.35 16.74
N LEU A 90 -16.64 13.83 15.52
CA LEU A 90 -17.96 13.78 14.88
C LEU A 90 -18.33 12.33 14.52
N HIS A 91 -19.63 12.05 14.58
CA HIS A 91 -20.17 10.78 14.09
C HIS A 91 -19.77 10.53 12.63
N VAL A 92 -19.44 9.28 12.30
CA VAL A 92 -18.93 8.85 10.97
C VAL A 92 -19.75 9.43 9.81
N LEU A 93 -21.08 9.36 9.88
CA LEU A 93 -21.97 9.91 8.83
C LEU A 93 -21.81 11.42 8.61
N ARG A 94 -21.48 12.19 9.65
CA ARG A 94 -21.20 13.63 9.51
C ARG A 94 -19.83 13.85 8.88
N ARG A 95 -18.83 13.08 9.31
CA ARG A 95 -17.48 13.13 8.72
C ARG A 95 -17.55 12.86 7.21
N MET A 96 -18.23 11.79 6.81
CA MET A 96 -18.38 11.39 5.41
C MET A 96 -19.03 12.47 4.53
N LYS A 97 -20.03 13.20 5.04
CA LYS A 97 -20.65 14.31 4.30
C LYS A 97 -19.67 15.44 3.97
N SER A 98 -18.62 15.61 4.78
CA SER A 98 -17.62 16.67 4.61
C SER A 98 -16.42 16.25 3.75
N TYR A 99 -16.28 14.98 3.35
CA TYR A 99 -15.11 14.51 2.60
C TYR A 99 -14.92 15.21 1.26
N HIS A 100 -16.01 15.53 0.56
CA HIS A 100 -15.93 16.34 -0.65
C HIS A 100 -15.34 17.74 -0.38
N LEU A 101 -15.70 18.37 0.75
CA LEU A 101 -15.17 19.69 1.13
C LEU A 101 -13.67 19.62 1.43
N ILE A 102 -13.20 18.55 2.09
CA ILE A 102 -11.76 18.34 2.37
C ILE A 102 -10.97 18.32 1.05
N CYS A 103 -11.45 17.57 0.05
CA CYS A 103 -10.83 17.54 -1.27
C CYS A 103 -10.86 18.91 -1.98
N GLN A 104 -11.92 19.70 -1.80
CA GLN A 104 -12.05 21.03 -2.42
C GLN A 104 -11.10 22.06 -1.79
N GLN A 105 -11.01 22.08 -0.46
CA GLN A 105 -10.18 23.03 0.29
C GLN A 105 -8.68 22.78 0.09
N ASN A 106 -8.28 21.52 -0.11
CA ASN A 106 -6.89 21.13 -0.33
C ASN A 106 -6.55 20.91 -1.82
N SER A 107 -7.41 21.39 -2.71
CA SER A 107 -7.19 21.34 -4.15
C SER A 107 -6.04 22.26 -4.58
N PRO A 108 -5.22 21.89 -5.58
CA PRO A 108 -5.22 20.64 -6.35
C PRO A 108 -4.28 19.56 -5.79
N THR A 109 -3.60 19.85 -4.67
CA THR A 109 -2.46 19.04 -4.20
C THR A 109 -2.86 17.73 -3.54
N LEU A 110 -4.04 17.67 -2.91
CA LEU A 110 -4.50 16.47 -2.24
C LEU A 110 -5.07 15.45 -3.25
N GLN A 111 -4.35 14.35 -3.45
CA GLN A 111 -4.77 13.22 -4.29
C GLN A 111 -5.55 12.16 -3.49
N CYS A 112 -5.19 11.96 -2.23
CA CYS A 112 -5.83 11.00 -1.34
C CYS A 112 -5.65 11.38 0.12
N PHE A 113 -6.48 10.81 0.98
CA PHE A 113 -6.38 10.89 2.44
C PHE A 113 -7.03 9.66 3.07
N HIS A 114 -6.87 9.48 4.37
CA HIS A 114 -7.50 8.39 5.10
C HIS A 114 -7.97 8.82 6.48
N ASP A 115 -8.99 8.15 7.01
CA ASP A 115 -9.40 8.23 8.41
C ASP A 115 -9.10 6.89 9.12
N ASP A 116 -9.80 6.57 10.20
CA ASP A 116 -9.61 5.33 10.97
C ASP A 116 -10.22 4.08 10.29
N ILE A 117 -11.11 4.26 9.32
CA ILE A 117 -11.94 3.21 8.70
C ILE A 117 -12.05 3.31 7.17
N HIS A 118 -11.63 4.42 6.55
CA HIS A 118 -11.75 4.71 5.13
C HIS A 118 -10.43 5.19 4.55
N LEU A 119 -10.23 4.82 3.30
CA LEU A 119 -9.25 5.44 2.42
C LEU A 119 -10.00 6.12 1.28
N CYS A 120 -9.65 7.38 1.01
CA CYS A 120 -10.34 8.28 0.11
C CYS A 120 -9.45 8.77 -1.02
N LEU A 121 -10.02 8.85 -2.23
CA LEU A 121 -9.43 9.46 -3.41
C LEU A 121 -10.10 10.79 -3.71
N CYS A 122 -9.31 11.82 -3.99
CA CYS A 122 -9.80 13.09 -4.49
C CYS A 122 -9.65 13.13 -6.02
N TYR A 123 -10.75 13.38 -6.73
CA TYR A 123 -10.76 13.45 -8.19
C TYR A 123 -11.65 14.59 -8.67
N ASP A 124 -11.38 15.09 -9.87
CA ASP A 124 -12.15 16.19 -10.45
C ASP A 124 -13.35 15.65 -11.26
N HIS A 125 -14.52 16.20 -11.00
CA HIS A 125 -15.76 15.89 -11.70
C HIS A 125 -16.60 17.15 -11.88
N GLN A 126 -16.92 17.51 -13.13
CA GLN A 126 -17.75 18.69 -13.46
C GLN A 126 -17.31 19.96 -12.69
N HIS A 127 -16.01 20.28 -12.75
CA HIS A 127 -15.38 21.42 -12.08
C HIS A 127 -15.43 21.41 -10.54
N LYS A 128 -15.78 20.28 -9.93
CA LYS A 128 -15.72 20.09 -8.47
C LYS A 128 -14.76 18.95 -8.15
N ARG A 129 -13.94 19.13 -7.12
CA ARG A 129 -13.14 18.04 -6.57
C ARG A 129 -13.99 17.24 -5.60
N LEU A 130 -14.13 15.94 -5.83
CA LEU A 130 -14.97 15.04 -5.06
C LEU A 130 -14.10 13.97 -4.38
N ALA A 131 -14.54 13.50 -3.22
CA ALA A 131 -13.99 12.33 -2.56
C ALA A 131 -14.71 11.05 -3.00
N ASN A 132 -13.96 10.00 -3.34
CA ASN A 132 -14.46 8.64 -3.46
C ASN A 132 -13.76 7.78 -2.40
N CYS A 133 -14.53 7.28 -1.44
CA CYS A 133 -14.00 6.59 -0.27
C CYS A 133 -14.52 5.17 -0.21
N PHE A 134 -13.66 4.27 0.25
CA PHE A 134 -14.01 2.88 0.50
C PHE A 134 -13.50 2.48 1.89
N GLN A 135 -14.20 1.52 2.50
CA GLN A 135 -13.82 1.01 3.81
C GLN A 135 -12.46 0.29 3.70
N PHE A 136 -11.58 0.58 4.64
CA PHE A 136 -10.24 0.02 4.70
C PHE A 136 -9.91 -0.34 6.14
N ASN A 137 -9.58 -1.61 6.39
CA ASN A 137 -9.16 -2.05 7.71
C ASN A 137 -7.67 -1.77 7.91
N HIS A 138 -7.36 -0.63 8.54
CA HIS A 138 -5.99 -0.21 8.89
C HIS A 138 -5.32 -1.12 9.93
N HIS A 139 -6.13 -1.80 10.74
CA HIS A 139 -5.70 -2.71 11.82
C HIS A 139 -5.54 -4.16 11.35
N MET A 140 -5.72 -4.41 10.05
CA MET A 140 -5.52 -5.74 9.48
C MET A 140 -4.09 -6.19 9.76
N LYS A 141 -3.96 -7.33 10.45
CA LYS A 141 -2.68 -7.93 10.80
C LYS A 141 -2.30 -8.97 9.75
N PHE A 142 -1.05 -8.90 9.34
CA PHE A 142 -0.41 -9.91 8.53
C PHE A 142 0.77 -10.40 9.36
N ASP A 143 0.51 -11.17 10.41
CA ASP A 143 1.50 -11.60 11.40
C ASP A 143 1.74 -13.12 11.38
N CYS A 144 1.54 -13.74 10.21
CA CYS A 144 1.75 -15.18 10.01
C CYS A 144 0.89 -16.04 10.96
N PHE A 145 -0.34 -15.58 11.25
CA PHE A 145 -1.23 -16.21 12.24
C PHE A 145 -0.61 -16.36 13.64
N GLY A 146 0.31 -15.46 14.00
CA GLY A 146 1.13 -15.56 15.21
C GLY A 146 2.23 -16.62 15.14
N GLN A 147 2.33 -17.39 14.05
CA GLN A 147 3.40 -18.34 13.80
C GLN A 147 4.58 -17.61 13.13
N ASN A 148 5.41 -16.98 13.96
CA ASN A 148 6.57 -16.28 13.47
C ASN A 148 7.69 -17.27 13.12
N HIS A 149 7.94 -17.47 11.83
CA HIS A 149 9.04 -18.31 11.33
C HIS A 149 10.34 -17.53 11.07
N CYS A 150 10.33 -16.22 11.31
CA CYS A 150 11.49 -15.36 11.23
C CYS A 150 12.36 -15.53 12.48
N GLU A 151 13.66 -15.63 12.28
CA GLU A 151 14.67 -15.76 13.32
C GLU A 151 15.08 -14.36 13.83
N ASN A 152 15.83 -14.31 14.93
CA ASN A 152 16.41 -13.08 15.49
C ASN A 152 15.40 -11.93 15.69
N ASP A 153 14.22 -12.26 16.20
CA ASP A 153 13.11 -11.33 16.43
C ASP A 153 12.66 -10.57 15.16
N GLY A 154 12.86 -11.15 13.97
CA GLY A 154 12.28 -10.64 12.73
C GLY A 154 10.75 -10.64 12.76
N GLN A 155 10.11 -9.68 12.10
CA GLN A 155 8.66 -9.62 12.01
C GLN A 155 8.16 -10.35 10.76
N CYS A 156 7.25 -11.29 10.93
CA CYS A 156 6.67 -12.05 9.82
C CYS A 156 5.48 -11.33 9.21
N PHE A 157 5.41 -11.32 7.88
CA PHE A 157 4.29 -10.80 7.10
C PHE A 157 3.79 -11.81 6.08
N GLN A 158 2.49 -11.77 5.80
CA GLN A 158 1.82 -12.64 4.83
C GLN A 158 0.98 -11.83 3.82
N ASP A 159 0.74 -12.36 2.63
CA ASP A 159 0.03 -11.65 1.54
C ASP A 159 -1.51 -11.68 1.66
N SER A 160 -2.07 -12.65 2.35
CA SER A 160 -3.52 -12.82 2.54
C SER A 160 -3.85 -13.30 3.95
N PRO A 161 -4.90 -12.78 4.61
CA PRO A 161 -5.30 -13.21 5.95
C PRO A 161 -5.90 -14.62 5.94
N ASP A 162 -6.59 -15.04 4.88
CA ASP A 162 -7.39 -16.27 4.88
C ASP A 162 -6.59 -17.46 4.34
N CYS A 163 -5.81 -17.23 3.28
CA CYS A 163 -5.04 -18.26 2.60
C CYS A 163 -3.74 -17.63 2.04
N PRO A 164 -2.72 -17.43 2.88
CA PRO A 164 -1.47 -16.83 2.43
C PRO A 164 -0.73 -17.74 1.45
N LYS A 165 -0.26 -17.16 0.35
CA LYS A 165 0.58 -17.84 -0.64
C LYS A 165 2.04 -17.40 -0.54
N ARG A 166 2.30 -16.26 0.10
CA ARG A 166 3.64 -15.69 0.26
C ARG A 166 3.82 -15.14 1.67
N THR A 167 5.00 -15.35 2.21
CA THR A 167 5.44 -14.78 3.48
C THR A 167 6.79 -14.10 3.30
N ILE A 168 7.06 -13.06 4.09
CA ILE A 168 8.34 -12.36 4.14
C ILE A 168 8.68 -12.00 5.58
N CYS A 169 9.97 -11.91 5.87
CA CYS A 169 10.48 -11.44 7.16
C CYS A 169 11.02 -10.01 7.01
N ALA A 170 10.55 -9.10 7.85
CA ALA A 170 11.20 -7.82 8.07
C ALA A 170 12.21 -7.98 9.21
N CYS A 171 13.50 -7.90 8.85
CA CYS A 171 14.58 -8.10 9.80
C CYS A 171 14.86 -6.83 10.61
N ARG A 172 15.31 -7.03 11.84
CA ARG A 172 15.91 -5.96 12.65
C ARG A 172 17.23 -5.51 12.02
N SER A 173 17.68 -4.32 12.41
CA SER A 173 19.00 -3.82 12.05
C SER A 173 20.09 -4.85 12.33
N CYS A 174 21.05 -4.99 11.41
CA CYS A 174 22.16 -5.94 11.45
C CYS A 174 21.81 -7.42 11.20
N TYR A 175 20.54 -7.75 10.95
CA TYR A 175 20.11 -9.09 10.56
C TYR A 175 19.65 -9.13 9.10
N TYR A 176 19.92 -10.23 8.41
CA TYR A 176 19.60 -10.38 6.99
C TYR A 176 19.34 -11.85 6.60
N GLY A 177 18.97 -12.05 5.33
CA GLY A 177 18.50 -13.33 4.80
C GLY A 177 16.97 -13.43 4.78
N SER A 178 16.45 -14.45 4.10
CA SER A 178 15.01 -14.65 3.91
C SER A 178 14.24 -14.89 5.21
N ARG A 179 14.93 -15.35 6.27
CA ARG A 179 14.38 -15.59 7.61
C ARG A 179 15.06 -14.76 8.68
N CYS A 180 15.86 -13.75 8.32
CA CYS A 180 16.68 -12.98 9.25
C CYS A 180 17.72 -13.83 10.01
N GLN A 181 18.14 -14.95 9.43
CA GLN A 181 18.99 -15.95 10.08
C GLN A 181 20.47 -15.53 10.19
N PHE A 182 20.90 -14.53 9.44
CA PHE A 182 22.29 -14.07 9.42
C PHE A 182 22.45 -12.77 10.20
N THR A 183 23.60 -12.58 10.85
CA THR A 183 23.95 -11.37 11.60
C THR A 183 25.33 -10.86 11.21
N THR A 184 25.51 -9.53 11.24
CA THR A 184 26.81 -8.88 11.07
C THR A 184 27.65 -8.85 12.36
N SER A 185 27.12 -9.30 13.50
CA SER A 185 27.79 -9.17 14.81
C SER A 185 28.74 -10.31 15.17
N GLU A 186 28.57 -11.51 14.59
CA GLU A 186 29.25 -12.72 15.06
C GLU A 186 30.24 -13.35 14.06
N PHE A 187 30.30 -12.87 12.81
CA PHE A 187 31.23 -13.39 11.80
C PHE A 187 31.86 -12.29 10.95
N GLY A 188 33.13 -12.48 10.58
CA GLY A 188 33.73 -11.81 9.45
C GLY A 188 32.88 -12.12 8.22
N LEU A 189 32.11 -11.14 7.77
CA LEU A 189 31.24 -11.29 6.61
C LEU A 189 32.10 -11.73 5.43
N SER A 190 31.68 -12.76 4.70
CA SER A 190 32.25 -12.99 3.38
C SER A 190 32.02 -11.73 2.56
N LEU A 191 32.98 -11.39 1.69
CA LEU A 191 32.84 -10.25 0.80
C LEU A 191 31.51 -10.34 0.03
N ASP A 192 31.11 -11.55 -0.36
CA ASP A 192 29.86 -11.84 -1.04
C ASP A 192 28.62 -11.44 -0.21
N ALA A 193 28.64 -11.63 1.11
CA ALA A 193 27.52 -11.25 1.99
C ALA A 193 27.40 -9.73 2.14
N ILE A 194 28.53 -9.01 2.21
CA ILE A 194 28.55 -7.54 2.19
C ILE A 194 28.03 -7.05 0.83
N LEU A 195 28.61 -7.57 -0.25
CA LEU A 195 28.29 -7.14 -1.61
C LEU A 195 26.84 -7.46 -1.99
N ALA A 196 26.28 -8.60 -1.59
CA ALA A 196 24.94 -9.00 -1.96
C ALA A 196 23.85 -7.99 -1.53
N TYR A 197 24.05 -7.28 -0.41
CA TYR A 197 23.12 -6.23 0.02
C TYR A 197 23.24 -4.93 -0.81
N HIS A 198 24.45 -4.64 -1.31
CA HIS A 198 24.73 -3.44 -2.10
C HIS A 198 24.54 -3.63 -3.61
N ILE A 199 24.49 -4.89 -4.09
CA ILE A 199 24.28 -5.19 -5.51
C ILE A 199 22.79 -4.97 -5.85
N ILE A 200 22.53 -3.95 -6.66
CA ILE A 200 21.24 -3.69 -7.27
C ILE A 200 21.02 -4.74 -8.38
N PRO A 201 20.02 -5.63 -8.26
CA PRO A 201 19.75 -6.62 -9.29
C PRO A 201 19.34 -5.93 -10.60
N ASN A 202 19.93 -6.40 -11.71
CA ASN A 202 19.74 -5.87 -13.08
C ASN A 202 20.34 -4.48 -13.36
N ALA A 203 21.20 -3.95 -12.48
CA ALA A 203 22.07 -2.81 -12.82
C ALA A 203 23.44 -3.31 -13.29
N ASN A 204 24.02 -2.63 -14.29
CA ASN A 204 25.38 -2.90 -14.74
C ASN A 204 26.34 -2.73 -13.55
N ILE A 205 27.40 -3.56 -13.49
CA ILE A 205 28.40 -3.51 -12.43
C ILE A 205 29.06 -2.12 -12.31
N PHE A 206 29.20 -1.39 -13.42
CA PHE A 206 29.72 -0.03 -13.45
C PHE A 206 28.73 1.04 -12.96
N HIS A 207 27.46 0.68 -12.77
CA HIS A 207 26.42 1.56 -12.23
C HIS A 207 25.98 1.16 -10.82
N GLN A 208 26.66 0.18 -10.20
CA GLN A 208 26.49 -0.11 -8.79
C GLN A 208 27.04 1.06 -7.98
N THR A 209 26.31 1.49 -6.96
CA THR A 209 26.80 2.51 -6.03
C THR A 209 27.98 1.96 -5.25
N SER A 210 29.07 2.74 -5.16
CA SER A 210 30.21 2.40 -4.30
C SER A 210 29.77 2.33 -2.84
N ILE A 211 30.27 1.33 -2.12
CA ILE A 211 30.09 1.15 -0.67
C ILE A 211 30.69 2.33 0.10
#